data_AF-A0A7X3FG20-F1
#
_entry.id   AF-A0A7X3FG20-F1
#
_cell.length_a   1.000
_cell.length_b   1.000
_cell.length_c   1.000
_cell.angle_alpha   90.00
_cell.angle_beta   90.00
_cell.angle_gamma   90.00
#
_symmetry.space_group_name_H-M   'P 1'
#
loop_
_entity.id
_entity.type
_entity.pdbx_description
1 polymer ?
#
loop_
_entity_poly.entity_id
_entity_poly.type
_entity_poly.pdbx_seq_one_letter_code
_entity_poly.pdbx_strand_id
1 'polypeptide(L)'
;MPGEQQSVIRKLQIKDQSRPILILNAPPEYKEILSAFDAEIHTQIISESYSFVQVFGTSNGEIREGAVRGAAALDTDGLLWLCYPKKTSRIYKGSDCSRESVAALLAAEGYEPVRQIALDDDWSALRYKQAGSIKKMTRKSAVTDHGKQRVETSQTEKEEHPS
;
A
#
# COMPACT_ATOMS: atom_id res chain seq x y z
N MET A 1 -10.60 -10.77 25.11
CA MET A 1 -9.26 -10.25 25.44
C MET A 1 -9.01 -9.00 24.60
N PRO A 2 -9.13 -7.77 25.14
CA PRO A 2 -9.07 -6.53 24.35
C PRO A 2 -7.68 -6.21 23.74
N GLY A 3 -6.64 -6.98 24.07
CA GLY A 3 -5.27 -6.73 23.60
C GLY A 3 -5.02 -7.14 22.14
N GLU A 4 -5.78 -8.09 21.60
CA GLU A 4 -5.51 -8.64 20.27
C GLU A 4 -5.99 -7.69 19.16
N GLN A 5 -7.18 -7.09 19.33
CA GLN A 5 -7.73 -6.09 18.40
C GLN A 5 -6.82 -4.85 18.35
N GLN A 6 -6.35 -4.38 19.51
CA GLN A 6 -5.45 -3.23 19.59
C GLN A 6 -4.10 -3.51 18.90
N SER A 7 -3.62 -4.76 18.95
CA SER A 7 -2.41 -5.21 18.25
C SER A 7 -2.58 -5.16 16.73
N VAL A 8 -3.74 -5.59 16.21
CA VAL A 8 -4.06 -5.51 14.77
C VAL A 8 -4.12 -4.06 14.30
N ILE A 9 -4.81 -3.18 15.03
CA ILE A 9 -4.91 -1.75 14.69
C ILE A 9 -3.52 -1.10 14.64
N ARG A 10 -2.63 -1.40 15.59
CA ARG A 10 -1.23 -0.95 15.54
C ARG A 10 -0.50 -1.45 14.29
N LYS A 11 -0.73 -2.71 13.88
CA LYS A 11 -0.12 -3.30 12.68
C LYS A 11 -0.64 -2.68 11.38
N LEU A 12 -1.87 -2.17 11.36
CA LEU A 12 -2.47 -1.46 10.22
C LEU A 12 -1.84 -0.08 9.96
N GLN A 13 -1.01 0.42 10.90
CA GLN A 13 -0.22 1.65 10.79
C GLN A 13 -1.04 2.91 10.51
N ILE A 14 -2.27 2.98 11.02
CA ILE A 14 -3.14 4.14 10.89
C ILE A 14 -2.46 5.33 11.59
N LYS A 15 -2.14 6.37 10.82
CA LYS A 15 -1.42 7.55 11.31
C LYS A 15 -2.36 8.59 11.92
N ASP A 16 -3.54 8.73 11.32
CA ASP A 16 -4.53 9.74 11.67
C ASP A 16 -5.89 9.05 11.84
N GLN A 17 -6.43 9.11 13.05
CA GLN A 17 -7.76 8.60 13.40
C GLN A 17 -8.79 9.73 13.53
N SER A 18 -8.39 10.97 13.25
CA SER A 18 -9.28 12.14 13.27
C SER A 18 -10.11 12.27 12.00
N ARG A 19 -9.71 11.57 10.93
CA ARG A 19 -10.46 11.48 9.67
C ARG A 19 -11.25 10.18 9.59
N PRO A 20 -12.39 10.18 8.87
CA PRO A 20 -13.11 8.95 8.62
C PRO A 20 -12.25 7.98 7.82
N ILE A 21 -12.47 6.68 8.07
CA ILE A 21 -11.79 5.58 7.39
C ILE A 21 -12.80 4.77 6.59
N LEU A 22 -12.40 4.30 5.42
CA LEU A 22 -13.27 3.52 4.54
C LEU A 22 -13.00 2.03 4.71
N ILE A 23 -14.05 1.25 5.02
CA ILE A 23 -13.96 -0.20 5.15
C ILE A 23 -15.08 -0.84 4.33
N LEU A 24 -14.71 -1.41 3.17
CA LEU A 24 -15.67 -2.03 2.24
C LEU A 24 -15.80 -3.53 2.49
N ASN A 25 -17.05 -4.02 2.45
CA ASN A 25 -17.40 -5.46 2.52
C ASN A 25 -16.90 -6.22 3.76
N ALA A 26 -16.72 -5.54 4.90
CA ALA A 26 -16.23 -6.17 6.12
C ALA A 26 -17.11 -7.36 6.56
N PRO A 27 -16.52 -8.52 6.91
CA PRO A 27 -17.28 -9.64 7.44
C PRO A 27 -17.81 -9.33 8.86
N PRO A 28 -18.89 -9.98 9.30
CA PRO A 28 -19.49 -9.72 10.62
C PRO A 28 -18.53 -9.97 11.77
N GLU A 29 -17.59 -10.90 11.60
CA GLU A 29 -16.54 -11.26 12.56
C GLU A 29 -15.56 -10.09 12.79
N TYR A 30 -15.36 -9.24 11.77
CA TYR A 30 -14.48 -8.09 11.87
C TYR A 30 -15.08 -6.96 12.71
N LYS A 31 -16.38 -7.03 13.06
CA LYS A 31 -17.08 -6.00 13.85
C LYS A 31 -16.42 -5.72 15.21
N GLU A 32 -15.82 -6.73 15.84
CA GLU A 32 -15.09 -6.54 17.09
C GLU A 32 -13.84 -5.67 16.91
N ILE A 33 -13.13 -5.84 15.79
CA ILE A 33 -11.97 -5.01 15.43
C ILE A 33 -12.45 -3.61 15.03
N LEU A 34 -13.57 -3.49 14.30
CA LEU A 34 -14.20 -2.21 13.95
C LEU A 34 -14.49 -1.36 15.20
N SER A 35 -15.04 -1.97 16.26
CA SER A 35 -15.33 -1.26 17.52
C SER A 35 -14.09 -0.81 18.29
N ALA A 36 -12.90 -1.28 17.92
CA ALA A 36 -11.65 -0.87 18.55
C ALA A 36 -10.95 0.31 17.84
N PHE A 37 -11.46 0.75 16.67
CA PHE A 37 -10.97 1.98 16.03
C PHE A 37 -11.51 3.21 16.77
N ASP A 38 -10.66 4.23 16.92
CA ASP A 38 -11.03 5.53 17.49
C ASP A 38 -11.51 6.52 16.41
N ALA A 39 -11.73 6.05 15.18
CA ALA A 39 -12.09 6.84 14.01
C ALA A 39 -13.53 6.54 13.53
N GLU A 40 -14.13 7.49 12.83
CA GLU A 40 -15.42 7.27 12.15
C GLU A 40 -15.25 6.27 10.99
N ILE A 41 -16.04 5.19 11.00
CA ILE A 41 -15.95 4.12 9.99
C ILE A 41 -17.06 4.30 8.96
N HIS A 42 -16.66 4.46 7.70
CA HIS A 42 -17.57 4.46 6.57
C HIS A 42 -17.54 3.10 5.88
N THR A 43 -18.70 2.48 5.71
CA THR A 43 -18.85 1.22 4.97
C THR A 43 -19.13 1.42 3.48
N GLN A 44 -19.22 2.69 3.06
CA GLN A 44 -19.49 3.14 1.70
C GLN A 44 -18.77 4.47 1.47
N ILE A 45 -18.51 4.79 0.20
CA ILE A 45 -17.83 6.03 -0.17
C ILE A 45 -18.82 7.19 -0.02
N ILE A 46 -18.79 7.87 1.13
CA ILE A 46 -19.59 9.07 1.40
C ILE A 46 -18.77 10.36 1.55
N SER A 47 -17.48 10.24 1.87
CA SER A 47 -16.52 11.34 1.89
C SER A 47 -15.77 11.46 0.57
N GLU A 48 -15.30 12.67 0.26
CA GLU A 48 -14.52 12.96 -0.95
C GLU A 48 -13.17 12.23 -0.97
N SER A 49 -12.53 12.04 0.19
CA SER A 49 -11.24 11.36 0.30
C SER A 49 -11.06 10.67 1.65
N TYR A 50 -10.23 9.62 1.66
CA TYR A 50 -9.90 8.83 2.84
C TYR A 50 -8.39 8.66 2.99
N SER A 51 -7.88 8.81 4.23
CA SER A 51 -6.49 8.53 4.57
C SER A 51 -6.22 7.03 4.81
N PHE A 52 -7.28 6.24 4.98
CA PHE A 52 -7.22 4.79 5.17
C PHE A 52 -8.40 4.13 4.46
N VAL A 53 -8.10 3.12 3.65
CA VAL A 53 -9.06 2.30 2.92
C VAL A 53 -8.73 0.84 3.13
N GLN A 54 -9.72 0.07 3.56
CA GLN A 54 -9.64 -1.38 3.72
C GLN A 54 -10.75 -2.03 2.91
N VAL A 55 -10.41 -3.04 2.12
CA VAL A 55 -11.37 -3.75 1.26
C VAL A 55 -11.31 -5.22 1.58
N PHE A 56 -12.45 -5.80 1.93
CA PHE A 56 -12.61 -7.23 2.15
C PHE A 56 -13.21 -7.87 0.90
N GLY A 57 -12.82 -9.11 0.63
CA GLY A 57 -13.48 -9.90 -0.39
C GLY A 57 -13.10 -11.37 -0.29
N THR A 58 -14.04 -12.22 -0.67
CA THR A 58 -13.85 -13.68 -0.69
C THR A 58 -13.37 -14.19 -2.04
N SER A 59 -13.40 -13.35 -3.07
CA SER A 59 -12.93 -13.65 -4.43
C SER A 59 -12.03 -12.54 -4.98
N ASN A 60 -11.09 -12.92 -5.85
CA ASN A 60 -10.20 -11.97 -6.53
C ASN A 60 -10.96 -10.86 -7.27
N GLY A 61 -12.13 -11.19 -7.86
CA GLY A 61 -12.99 -10.22 -8.55
C GLY A 61 -13.60 -9.18 -7.61
N GLU A 62 -14.16 -9.61 -6.47
CA GLU A 62 -14.75 -8.72 -5.46
C GLU A 62 -13.70 -7.79 -4.86
N ILE A 63 -12.53 -8.35 -4.52
CA ILE A 63 -11.40 -7.58 -3.99
C ILE A 63 -10.98 -6.53 -5.01
N ARG A 64 -10.84 -6.91 -6.29
CA ARG A 64 -10.43 -5.98 -7.35
C ARG A 64 -11.44 -4.85 -7.53
N GLU A 65 -12.73 -5.14 -7.58
CA GLU A 65 -13.77 -4.11 -7.74
C GLU A 65 -13.73 -3.11 -6.57
N GLY A 66 -13.76 -3.61 -5.34
CA GLY A 66 -13.69 -2.77 -4.15
C GLY A 66 -12.37 -2.00 -4.06
N ALA A 67 -11.27 -2.60 -4.49
CA ALA A 67 -9.95 -1.98 -4.49
C ALA A 67 -9.85 -0.81 -5.47
N VAL A 68 -10.36 -0.94 -6.69
CA VAL A 68 -10.38 0.16 -7.67
C VAL A 68 -11.21 1.33 -7.16
N ARG A 69 -12.40 1.03 -6.62
CA ARG A 69 -13.29 2.04 -6.02
C ARG A 69 -12.65 2.72 -4.82
N GLY A 70 -12.02 1.93 -3.95
CA GLY A 70 -11.31 2.41 -2.77
C GLY A 70 -10.08 3.25 -3.11
N ALA A 71 -9.29 2.83 -4.10
CA ALA A 71 -8.12 3.56 -4.59
C ALA A 71 -8.50 4.92 -5.20
N ALA A 72 -9.65 5.01 -5.88
CA ALA A 72 -10.14 6.28 -6.41
C ALA A 72 -10.53 7.30 -5.32
N ALA A 73 -10.93 6.82 -4.14
CA ALA A 73 -11.25 7.66 -2.98
C ALA A 73 -10.08 7.80 -1.99
N LEU A 74 -8.92 7.23 -2.29
CA LEU A 74 -7.74 7.23 -1.42
C LEU A 74 -6.94 8.53 -1.60
N ASP A 75 -6.53 9.13 -0.48
CA ASP A 75 -5.60 10.26 -0.49
C ASP A 75 -4.19 9.83 -0.98
N THR A 76 -3.37 10.80 -1.41
CA THR A 76 -2.04 10.54 -2.00
C THR A 76 -1.06 9.82 -1.05
N ASP A 77 -1.13 10.07 0.27
CA ASP A 77 -0.37 9.31 1.30
C ASP A 77 -1.23 8.27 2.03
N GLY A 78 -2.39 7.95 1.46
CA GLY A 78 -3.35 7.04 2.07
C GLY A 78 -2.86 5.60 2.17
N LEU A 79 -3.46 4.86 3.10
CA LEU A 79 -3.18 3.45 3.31
C LEU A 79 -4.24 2.58 2.64
N LEU A 80 -3.86 1.80 1.64
CA LEU A 80 -4.74 0.80 1.01
C LEU A 80 -4.42 -0.60 1.53
N TRP A 81 -5.43 -1.28 2.07
CA TRP A 81 -5.34 -2.64 2.58
C TRP A 81 -6.38 -3.55 1.91
N LEU A 82 -5.92 -4.62 1.26
CA LEU A 82 -6.80 -5.64 0.69
C LEU A 82 -6.82 -6.86 1.61
N CYS A 83 -8.00 -7.25 2.04
CA CYS A 83 -8.24 -8.31 3.00
C CYS A 83 -8.89 -9.50 2.31
N TYR A 84 -8.31 -10.66 2.51
CA TYR A 84 -8.74 -11.91 1.90
C TYR A 84 -8.68 -13.06 2.90
N PRO A 85 -9.57 -14.06 2.75
CA PRO A 85 -9.53 -15.24 3.60
C PRO A 85 -8.24 -16.01 3.35
N LYS A 86 -7.65 -16.52 4.41
CA LYS A 86 -6.48 -17.40 4.34
C LYS A 86 -6.89 -18.73 3.72
N LYS A 87 -5.97 -19.35 2.98
CA LYS A 87 -6.14 -20.74 2.52
C LYS A 87 -6.38 -21.73 3.67
N THR A 88 -5.88 -21.41 4.86
CA THR A 88 -6.06 -22.21 6.07
C THR A 88 -7.35 -21.91 6.83
N SER A 89 -8.17 -20.96 6.36
CA SER A 89 -9.44 -20.61 7.00
C SER A 89 -10.34 -21.83 7.07
N ARG A 90 -10.94 -22.05 8.23
CA ARG A 90 -11.89 -23.15 8.45
C ARG A 90 -13.30 -22.76 8.00
N ILE A 91 -13.55 -21.46 7.91
CA ILE A 91 -14.85 -20.84 7.60
C ILE A 91 -14.97 -20.60 6.10
N TYR A 92 -13.95 -19.99 5.48
CA TYR A 92 -13.97 -19.55 4.09
C TYR A 92 -13.29 -20.57 3.17
N LYS A 93 -13.89 -21.75 3.05
CA LYS A 93 -13.40 -22.83 2.16
C LYS A 93 -13.80 -22.54 0.73
N GLY A 94 -12.85 -22.62 -0.21
CA GLY A 94 -13.11 -22.44 -1.65
C GLY A 94 -12.92 -21.01 -2.16
N SER A 95 -12.28 -20.13 -1.39
CA SER A 95 -11.81 -18.85 -1.91
C SER A 95 -10.68 -19.05 -2.92
N ASP A 96 -10.77 -18.37 -4.06
CA ASP A 96 -9.71 -18.31 -5.08
C ASP A 96 -8.60 -17.30 -4.71
N CYS A 97 -8.74 -16.65 -3.55
CA CYS A 97 -7.78 -15.66 -3.09
C CYS A 97 -6.53 -16.32 -2.51
N SER A 98 -5.38 -15.79 -2.90
CA SER A 98 -4.10 -16.12 -2.30
C SER A 98 -3.24 -14.88 -2.20
N ARG A 99 -2.18 -14.90 -1.38
CA ARG A 99 -1.21 -13.79 -1.32
C ARG A 99 -0.74 -13.40 -2.71
N GLU A 100 -0.43 -14.38 -3.55
CA GLU A 100 0.12 -14.20 -4.89
C GLU A 100 -0.93 -13.64 -5.85
N SER A 101 -2.14 -14.22 -5.85
CA SER A 101 -3.26 -13.74 -6.68
C SER A 101 -3.63 -12.30 -6.31
N VAL A 102 -3.78 -12.03 -5.01
CA VAL A 102 -4.16 -10.70 -4.49
C VAL A 102 -3.07 -9.69 -4.79
N ALA A 103 -1.79 -10.03 -4.55
CA ALA A 103 -0.64 -9.16 -4.86
C ALA A 103 -0.66 -8.63 -6.31
N ALA A 104 -1.08 -9.46 -7.28
CA ALA A 104 -1.13 -9.08 -8.69
C ALA A 104 -2.35 -8.24 -9.08
N LEU A 105 -3.41 -8.16 -8.26
CA LEU A 105 -4.70 -7.54 -8.65
C LEU A 105 -4.61 -6.07 -9.02
N LEU A 106 -3.74 -5.32 -8.35
CA LEU A 106 -3.56 -3.88 -8.56
C LEU A 106 -2.26 -3.52 -9.26
N ALA A 107 -1.50 -4.51 -9.75
CA ALA A 107 -0.27 -4.23 -10.48
C ALA A 107 -0.52 -3.35 -11.72
N ALA A 108 -1.62 -3.60 -12.44
CA ALA A 108 -2.03 -2.81 -13.59
C ALA A 108 -2.43 -1.36 -13.23
N GLU A 109 -2.87 -1.13 -11.99
CA GLU A 109 -3.23 0.19 -11.45
C GLU A 109 -1.99 0.92 -10.87
N GLY A 110 -0.79 0.33 -11.01
CA GLY A 110 0.46 0.89 -10.53
C GLY A 110 0.63 0.81 -9.01
N TYR A 111 -0.01 -0.14 -8.35
CA TYR A 111 0.20 -0.40 -6.92
C TYR A 111 1.10 -1.62 -6.70
N GLU A 112 1.93 -1.53 -5.66
CA GLU A 112 2.84 -2.59 -5.25
C GLU A 112 2.48 -3.08 -3.84
N PRO A 113 2.48 -4.41 -3.60
CA PRO A 113 2.28 -4.96 -2.28
C PRO A 113 3.53 -4.74 -1.42
N VAL A 114 3.38 -4.13 -0.24
CA VAL A 114 4.51 -3.75 0.62
C VAL A 114 4.57 -4.50 1.95
N ARG A 115 3.43 -4.94 2.50
CA ARG A 115 3.39 -5.62 3.80
C ARG A 115 2.13 -6.47 3.93
N GLN A 116 2.28 -7.69 4.41
CA GLN A 116 1.15 -8.54 4.81
C GLN A 116 1.07 -8.61 6.33
N ILE A 117 -0.14 -8.65 6.88
CA ILE A 117 -0.43 -8.96 8.27
C ILE A 117 -1.57 -9.97 8.36
N ALA A 118 -1.60 -10.78 9.42
CA ALA A 118 -2.80 -11.54 9.78
C ALA A 118 -3.70 -10.63 10.63
N LEU A 119 -4.99 -10.57 10.29
CA LEU A 119 -6.00 -9.87 11.09
C LEU A 119 -6.46 -10.76 12.24
N ASP A 120 -6.75 -12.01 11.92
CA ASP A 120 -7.22 -13.06 12.83
C ASP A 120 -6.78 -14.42 12.27
N ASP A 121 -7.36 -15.53 12.75
CA ASP A 121 -7.04 -16.89 12.26
C ASP A 121 -7.46 -17.14 10.81
N ASP A 122 -8.53 -16.49 10.35
CA ASP A 122 -9.19 -16.72 9.07
C ASP A 122 -8.84 -15.66 8.02
N TRP A 123 -8.47 -14.43 8.38
CA TRP A 123 -8.20 -13.34 7.43
C TRP A 123 -6.74 -12.85 7.40
N SER A 124 -6.27 -12.50 6.21
CA SER A 124 -5.01 -11.77 5.98
C SER A 124 -5.28 -10.44 5.29
N ALA A 125 -4.50 -9.43 5.63
CA ALA A 125 -4.52 -8.12 4.98
C ALA A 125 -3.17 -7.85 4.31
N LEU A 126 -3.21 -7.40 3.06
CA LEU A 126 -2.06 -7.01 2.26
C LEU A 126 -2.12 -5.52 1.96
N ARG A 127 -1.08 -4.79 2.38
CA ARG A 127 -0.94 -3.36 2.17
C ARG A 127 -0.36 -3.09 0.79
N TYR A 128 -0.93 -2.10 0.13
CA TYR A 128 -0.47 -1.59 -1.16
C TYR A 128 0.07 -0.17 -1.03
N LYS A 129 1.00 0.16 -1.91
CA LYS A 129 1.50 1.52 -2.10
C LYS A 129 1.55 1.82 -3.59
N GLN A 130 1.14 3.03 -3.98
CA GLN A 130 1.26 3.46 -5.37
C GLN A 130 2.75 3.60 -5.74
N ALA A 131 3.19 2.86 -6.76
CA ALA A 131 4.57 2.86 -7.27
C ALA A 131 4.98 4.27 -7.73
N GLY A 132 4.05 5.05 -8.29
CA GLY A 132 4.26 6.43 -8.71
C GLY A 132 4.54 7.42 -7.57
N SER A 133 4.13 7.08 -6.34
CA SER A 133 4.42 7.85 -5.11
C SER A 133 5.71 7.40 -4.41
N ILE A 134 6.42 6.41 -4.97
CA ILE A 134 7.84 6.19 -4.67
C ILE A 134 8.62 7.29 -5.40
N LYS A 135 8.63 8.48 -4.81
CA LYS A 135 9.56 9.60 -5.06
C LYS A 135 10.36 9.45 -6.37
N LYS A 136 9.83 9.98 -7.48
CA LYS A 136 10.70 10.73 -8.38
C LYS A 136 11.33 11.83 -7.54
N MET A 137 12.44 11.52 -6.89
CA MET A 137 13.34 12.52 -6.34
C MET A 137 14.07 13.17 -7.51
N THR A 138 13.31 13.88 -8.35
CA THR A 138 13.88 14.88 -9.24
C THR A 138 13.65 16.20 -8.52
N ARG A 139 14.52 16.50 -7.54
CA ARG A 139 14.70 17.88 -7.14
C ARG A 139 15.03 18.64 -8.42
N LYS A 140 14.16 19.59 -8.76
CA LYS A 140 14.48 20.67 -9.68
C LYS A 140 15.74 21.35 -9.16
N SER A 141 16.86 21.04 -9.76
CA SER A 141 17.97 21.98 -9.90
C SER A 141 18.11 22.20 -11.39
N ALA A 142 17.66 23.36 -11.83
CA ALA A 142 17.97 23.89 -13.12
C ALA A 142 19.50 23.89 -13.30
N VAL A 143 19.97 23.20 -14.32
CA VAL A 143 21.09 23.70 -15.13
C VAL A 143 20.60 23.62 -16.57
N THR A 144 20.22 24.78 -17.04
CA THR A 144 19.88 25.10 -18.41
C THR A 144 21.07 24.81 -19.33
N ASP A 145 20.75 24.38 -20.54
CA ASP A 145 21.65 24.35 -21.70
C ASP A 145 22.28 25.74 -21.92
N HIS A 146 23.63 25.80 -21.88
CA HIS A 146 24.54 26.69 -22.63
C HIS A 146 25.81 27.07 -21.84
N GLY A 147 26.98 26.83 -22.45
CA GLY A 147 28.27 27.40 -22.03
C GLY A 147 29.46 26.47 -22.30
N LYS A 148 29.86 26.25 -23.57
CA LYS A 148 31.03 26.88 -24.22
C LYS A 148 32.41 26.62 -23.58
N GLN A 149 33.32 26.18 -24.47
CA GLN A 149 34.80 26.33 -24.47
C GLN A 149 35.58 25.47 -23.46
N ARG A 150 36.50 24.56 -23.84
CA ARG A 150 37.72 24.65 -24.71
C ARG A 150 38.77 25.62 -24.14
N VAL A 151 39.80 25.05 -23.49
CA VAL A 151 41.25 25.41 -23.42
C VAL A 151 41.91 24.45 -22.40
N GLU A 152 42.84 23.58 -22.82
CA GLU A 152 44.32 23.70 -22.58
C GLU A 152 44.75 23.38 -21.13
N THR A 153 45.86 22.73 -20.78
CA THR A 153 47.06 22.23 -21.48
C THR A 153 47.89 21.46 -20.41
N SER A 154 48.56 20.39 -20.87
CA SER A 154 49.82 19.76 -20.41
C SER A 154 50.24 19.62 -18.93
N GLN A 155 50.75 18.42 -18.60
CA GLN A 155 52.17 18.14 -18.27
C GLN A 155 52.35 16.59 -18.27
N THR A 156 53.23 15.95 -19.07
CA THR A 156 54.72 15.94 -19.01
C THR A 156 55.16 15.33 -17.67
N GLU A 157 55.94 14.26 -17.50
CA GLU A 157 56.85 13.40 -18.27
C GLU A 157 57.45 12.41 -17.24
N LYS A 158 58.29 11.46 -17.69
CA LYS A 158 59.34 10.69 -16.94
C LYS A 158 58.93 9.29 -16.45
N GLU A 159 59.39 8.24 -17.17
CA GLU A 159 60.64 7.46 -16.97
C GLU A 159 60.28 6.23 -16.12
N GLU A 160 60.45 4.97 -16.55
CA GLU A 160 61.73 4.28 -16.73
C GLU A 160 61.54 2.95 -17.53
N HIS A 161 62.47 2.71 -18.47
CA HIS A 161 62.97 1.38 -18.90
C HIS A 161 63.70 0.68 -17.72
N PRO A 162 64.24 -0.57 -17.77
CA PRO A 162 64.44 -1.52 -18.89
C PRO A 162 63.92 -2.95 -18.56
N SER A 163 63.80 -3.89 -19.50
CA SER A 163 64.89 -4.66 -20.15
C SER A 163 64.34 -5.49 -21.31
#